data_AF-A0A1C4IW03-F1
#
_entry.id   AF-A0A1C4IW03-F1
#
_cell.length_a   1.000
_cell.length_b   1.000
_cell.length_c   1.000
_cell.angle_alpha   90.00
_cell.angle_beta   90.00
_cell.angle_gamma   90.00
#
_symmetry.space_group_name_H-M   'P 1'
#
loop_
_entity.id
_entity.type
_entity.pdbx_description
1 polymer ?
#
loop_
_entity_poly.entity_id
_entity_poly.type
_entity_poly.pdbx_seq_one_letter_code
_entity_poly.pdbx_strand_id
1 'polypeptide(L)'
;MLVQPSDAGPMPGQRKRRQRQDLGRRAASASTLESGSWKVLFETQEESEWRAHLRGLRAADGQIDWAMTRIDTLCGRLSQPTTYRLSLFVPDPEGGPGRSRPDN
;
A
#
# COMPACT_ATOMS: atom_id res chain seq x y z
N MET A 1 6.41 42.07 39.02
CA MET A 1 6.36 40.58 38.98
C MET A 1 6.00 40.17 37.56
N LEU A 2 6.93 39.57 36.81
CA LEU A 2 6.67 39.05 35.46
C LEU A 2 6.51 37.52 35.58
N VAL A 3 5.31 37.01 35.30
CA VAL A 3 5.05 35.56 35.21
C VAL A 3 5.50 35.10 33.82
N GLN A 4 6.46 34.17 33.78
CA GLN A 4 6.88 33.50 32.55
C GLN A 4 5.85 32.42 32.16
N PRO A 5 5.52 32.24 30.87
CA PRO A 5 4.74 31.10 30.41
C PRO A 5 5.61 29.83 30.40
N SER A 6 5.08 28.76 30.97
CA SER A 6 5.69 27.44 31.03
C SER A 6 6.03 26.89 29.64
N ASP A 7 7.29 26.46 29.51
CA ASP A 7 7.84 25.72 28.38
C ASP A 7 7.17 24.33 28.31
N ALA A 8 6.16 24.21 27.45
CA ALA A 8 5.56 22.92 27.12
C ALA A 8 6.47 22.21 26.11
N GLY A 9 7.41 21.42 26.65
CA GLY A 9 8.31 20.59 25.85
C GLY A 9 7.57 19.69 24.84
N PRO A 10 8.20 19.34 23.71
CA PRO A 10 7.56 18.62 22.61
C PRO A 10 7.06 17.23 23.05
N MET A 11 5.74 17.02 22.89
CA MET A 11 5.03 15.80 23.27
C MET A 11 5.69 14.51 22.69
N PRO A 12 6.07 13.53 23.54
CA PRO A 12 6.68 12.28 23.11
C PRO A 12 5.65 11.40 22.41
N GLY A 13 5.59 11.52 21.08
CA GLY A 13 4.66 10.78 20.22
C GLY A 13 4.58 11.36 18.80
N GLN A 14 4.88 12.66 18.67
CA GLN A 14 4.87 13.36 17.38
C GLN A 14 5.92 12.82 16.40
N ARG A 15 7.11 12.42 16.89
CA ARG A 15 8.19 11.89 16.05
C ARG A 15 7.79 10.58 15.35
N LYS A 16 7.15 9.66 16.09
CA LYS A 16 6.71 8.36 15.55
C LYS A 16 5.56 8.53 14.55
N ARG A 17 4.69 9.52 14.78
CA ARG A 17 3.60 9.89 13.86
C ARG A 17 4.12 10.48 12.56
N ARG A 18 5.09 11.41 12.60
CA ARG A 18 5.72 11.97 11.40
C ARG A 18 6.42 10.90 10.56
N GLN A 19 7.19 10.01 11.19
CA GLN A 19 7.91 8.96 10.46
C GLN A 19 6.98 7.99 9.71
N ARG A 20 5.82 7.63 10.30
CA ARG A 20 4.80 6.82 9.61
C ARG A 20 4.16 7.58 8.44
N GLN A 21 3.92 8.87 8.61
CA GLN A 21 3.37 9.71 7.56
C GLN A 21 4.37 9.88 6.41
N ASP A 22 5.65 10.04 6.71
CA ASP A 22 6.72 10.14 5.70
C ASP A 22 6.94 8.84 4.93
N LEU A 23 6.84 7.66 5.59
CA LEU A 23 6.84 6.37 4.90
C LEU A 23 5.62 6.21 3.98
N GLY A 24 4.42 6.56 4.45
CA GLY A 24 3.21 6.56 3.63
C GLY A 24 3.25 7.55 2.47
N ARG A 25 3.86 8.73 2.69
CA ARG A 25 4.04 9.76 1.66
C ARG A 25 5.10 9.36 0.64
N ARG A 26 6.18 8.70 1.06
CA ARG A 26 7.20 8.11 0.18
C ARG A 26 6.64 6.97 -0.66
N ALA A 27 5.80 6.11 -0.09
CA ALA A 27 5.09 5.08 -0.85
C ALA A 27 4.10 5.70 -1.85
N ALA A 28 3.39 6.78 -1.47
CA ALA A 28 2.48 7.50 -2.37
C ALA A 28 3.21 8.31 -3.46
N SER A 29 4.41 8.84 -3.21
CA SER A 29 5.23 9.51 -4.23
C SER A 29 6.01 8.54 -5.11
N ALA A 30 6.30 7.33 -4.61
CA ALA A 30 6.82 6.24 -5.42
C ALA A 30 5.78 5.67 -6.40
N SER A 31 4.49 5.98 -6.22
CA SER A 31 3.43 5.72 -7.20
C SER A 31 3.54 6.52 -8.51
N THR A 32 4.62 7.30 -8.67
CA THR A 32 5.00 7.89 -9.97
C THR A 32 5.93 6.98 -10.77
N LEU A 33 6.40 5.88 -10.18
CA LEU A 33 7.12 4.84 -10.91
C LEU A 33 6.09 3.86 -11.50
N GLU A 34 6.00 3.89 -12.82
CA GLU A 34 5.36 2.88 -13.68
C GLU A 34 3.84 2.96 -13.75
N SER A 35 3.37 3.56 -14.86
CA SER A 35 2.00 3.45 -15.35
C SER A 35 1.55 1.99 -15.26
N GLY A 36 0.64 1.69 -14.34
CA GLY A 36 0.19 0.33 -14.09
C GLY A 36 -1.02 0.34 -13.17
N SER A 37 -1.86 -0.68 -13.30
CA SER A 37 -3.11 -0.78 -12.55
C SER A 37 -3.10 -1.98 -11.62
N TRP A 38 -3.73 -1.84 -10.45
CA TRP A 38 -3.91 -2.95 -9.53
C TRP A 38 -5.20 -3.69 -9.87
N LYS A 39 -5.09 -4.93 -10.33
CA LYS A 39 -6.23 -5.80 -10.59
C LYS A 39 -6.53 -6.66 -9.36
N VAL A 40 -7.77 -6.62 -8.88
CA VAL A 40 -8.22 -7.48 -7.77
C VAL A 40 -8.36 -8.92 -8.27
N LEU A 41 -7.68 -9.85 -7.60
CA LEU A 41 -7.76 -11.28 -7.89
C LEU A 41 -8.75 -12.00 -6.97
N PHE A 42 -8.77 -11.60 -5.70
CA PHE A 42 -9.62 -12.23 -4.69
C PHE A 42 -10.03 -11.20 -3.64
N GLU A 43 -11.29 -11.20 -3.23
CA GLU A 43 -11.82 -10.34 -2.19
C GLU A 43 -12.80 -11.14 -1.33
N THR A 44 -12.65 -11.08 -0.01
CA THR A 44 -13.54 -11.75 0.95
C THR A 44 -13.63 -10.96 2.25
N GLN A 45 -14.73 -11.11 2.97
CA GLN A 45 -14.89 -10.59 4.33
C GLN A 45 -14.60 -11.68 5.38
N GLU A 46 -14.53 -12.94 4.95
CA GLU A 46 -14.31 -14.09 5.82
C GLU A 46 -12.80 -14.31 6.03
N GLU A 47 -12.32 -14.08 7.25
CA GLU A 47 -10.89 -14.21 7.58
C GLU A 47 -10.39 -15.66 7.38
N SER A 48 -11.23 -16.65 7.68
CA SER A 48 -10.87 -18.07 7.55
C SER A 48 -10.67 -18.45 6.08
N GLU A 49 -11.55 -17.98 5.20
CA GLU A 49 -11.45 -18.18 3.76
C GLU A 49 -10.20 -17.48 3.20
N TRP A 50 -9.98 -16.23 3.63
CA TRP A 50 -8.78 -15.46 3.28
C TRP A 50 -7.49 -16.20 3.63
N ARG A 51 -7.38 -16.71 4.87
CA ARG A 51 -6.21 -17.46 5.33
C ARG A 51 -6.03 -18.78 4.60
N ALA A 52 -7.12 -19.50 4.31
CA ALA A 52 -7.07 -20.73 3.53
C ALA A 52 -6.58 -20.47 2.10
N HIS A 53 -7.11 -19.42 1.45
CA HIS A 53 -6.73 -19.02 0.11
C HIS A 53 -5.24 -18.64 0.02
N LEU A 54 -4.75 -17.79 0.94
CA LEU A 54 -3.32 -17.44 0.98
C LEU A 54 -2.40 -18.62 1.23
N ARG A 55 -2.81 -19.57 2.09
CA ARG A 55 -2.02 -20.79 2.32
C ARG A 55 -1.96 -21.66 1.08
N GLY A 56 -3.08 -21.82 0.37
CA GLY A 56 -3.13 -22.53 -0.91
C GLY A 56 -2.19 -21.92 -1.95
N LEU A 57 -2.25 -20.60 -2.13
CA LEU A 57 -1.39 -19.88 -3.08
C LEU A 57 0.10 -20.00 -2.75
N ARG A 58 0.46 -20.00 -1.47
CA ARG A 58 1.86 -20.19 -1.05
C ARG A 58 2.35 -21.61 -1.23
N ALA A 59 1.46 -22.60 -1.09
CA ALA A 59 1.80 -24.00 -1.30
C ALA A 59 1.91 -24.36 -2.78
N ALA A 60 1.19 -23.65 -3.65
CA ALA A 60 1.18 -23.84 -5.10
C ALA A 60 2.36 -23.12 -5.81
N ASP A 61 3.58 -23.20 -5.24
CA ASP A 61 4.80 -22.51 -5.68
C ASP A 61 4.83 -22.25 -7.20
N GLY A 62 4.70 -20.98 -7.58
CA GLY A 62 4.82 -20.52 -8.98
C GLY A 62 3.55 -19.94 -9.62
N GLN A 63 2.36 -20.06 -9.01
CA GLN A 63 1.13 -19.55 -9.63
C GLN A 63 0.97 -18.02 -9.54
N ILE A 64 1.59 -17.38 -8.56
CA ILE A 64 1.52 -15.93 -8.33
C ILE A 64 2.91 -15.36 -8.05
N ASP A 65 3.24 -14.28 -8.77
CA ASP A 65 4.40 -13.46 -8.44
C ASP A 65 4.10 -12.59 -7.21
N TRP A 66 4.62 -13.01 -6.07
CA TRP A 66 4.47 -12.30 -4.80
C TRP A 66 5.11 -10.91 -4.80
N ALA A 67 6.10 -10.63 -5.66
CA ALA A 67 6.71 -9.31 -5.77
C ALA A 67 5.76 -8.30 -6.46
N MET A 68 4.90 -8.78 -7.36
CA MET A 68 3.87 -7.99 -8.03
C MET A 68 2.52 -8.02 -7.30
N THR A 69 2.42 -8.71 -6.17
CA THR A 69 1.15 -8.92 -5.46
C THR A 69 1.07 -8.08 -4.19
N ARG A 70 -0.13 -7.57 -3.92
CA ARG A 70 -0.45 -6.76 -2.74
C ARG A 70 -1.61 -7.38 -1.97
N ILE A 71 -1.45 -7.40 -0.65
CA ILE A 71 -2.48 -7.80 0.32
C ILE A 71 -2.97 -6.54 1.02
N ASP A 72 -4.25 -6.23 0.88
CA ASP A 72 -4.92 -5.15 1.61
C ASP A 72 -5.87 -5.74 2.66
N THR A 73 -5.89 -5.11 3.84
CA THR A 73 -6.91 -5.34 4.86
C THR A 73 -7.66 -4.03 5.06
N LEU A 74 -8.84 -3.96 4.46
CA LEU A 74 -9.72 -2.80 4.47
C LEU A 74 -10.61 -2.89 5.71
N CYS A 75 -10.04 -2.50 6.86
CA CYS A 75 -10.79 -2.42 8.10
C CYS A 75 -11.83 -1.30 7.97
N GLY A 76 -13.09 -1.69 7.81
CA GLY A 76 -14.20 -0.77 7.93
C GLY A 76 -14.23 -0.08 9.31
N ARG A 77 -14.77 1.14 9.38
CA ARG A 77 -15.06 1.76 10.69
C ARG A 77 -16.37 1.19 11.21
N LEU A 78 -16.33 0.52 12.37
CA LEU A 78 -17.43 0.11 13.28
C LEU A 78 -18.66 -0.62 12.68
N SER A 79 -19.28 -0.09 11.63
CA SER A 79 -20.42 -0.67 10.93
C SER A 79 -20.06 -1.38 9.61
N GLN A 80 -18.88 -1.08 9.06
CA GLN A 80 -18.41 -1.73 7.85
C GLN A 80 -17.59 -2.98 8.20
N PRO A 81 -17.88 -4.12 7.58
CA PRO A 81 -17.10 -5.34 7.77
C PRO A 81 -15.66 -5.14 7.29
N THR A 82 -14.75 -5.95 7.84
CA THR A 82 -13.36 -5.96 7.38
C THR A 82 -13.30 -6.73 6.07
N THR A 83 -12.79 -6.10 5.02
CA THR A 83 -12.62 -6.75 3.72
C THR A 83 -11.14 -7.04 3.49
N TYR A 84 -10.83 -8.31 3.21
CA TYR A 84 -9.51 -8.76 2.80
C TYR A 84 -9.45 -8.83 1.28
N ARG A 85 -8.40 -8.25 0.70
CA ARG A 85 -8.26 -8.16 -0.76
C ARG A 85 -6.85 -8.51 -1.21
N LEU A 86 -6.79 -9.37 -2.23
CA LEU A 86 -5.58 -9.70 -2.97
C LEU A 86 -5.63 -8.99 -4.31
N SER A 87 -4.61 -8.20 -4.61
CA SER A 87 -4.47 -7.49 -5.88
C SER A 87 -3.13 -7.79 -6.52
N LEU A 88 -3.10 -7.94 -7.85
CA LEU A 88 -1.89 -8.08 -8.65
C LEU A 88 -1.63 -6.78 -9.41
N PHE A 89 -0.39 -6.32 -9.41
CA PHE A 89 0.04 -5.22 -10.24
C PHE A 89 0.13 -5.66 -11.69
N VAL A 90 -0.54 -4.92 -12.56
CA VAL A 90 -0.51 -5.11 -14.01
C VAL A 90 0.18 -3.87 -14.59
N PRO A 91 1.43 -3.98 -15.06
CA PRO A 91 2.11 -2.87 -15.72
C PRO A 91 1.36 -2.52 -17.02
N ASP A 92 1.25 -1.22 -17.31
CA ASP A 92 0.70 -0.74 -18.57
C ASP A 92 1.69 -1.06 -19.70
N PRO A 93 1.27 -1.72 -20.80
CA PRO A 93 2.16 -2.00 -21.93
C PRO A 93 2.77 -0.75 -22.58
N GLU A 94 2.20 0.43 -22.36
CA GLU A 94 2.63 1.71 -22.96
C GLU A 94 3.87 2.33 -22.27
N GLY A 95 4.45 1.68 -21.26
CA GLY A 95 5.68 2.10 -20.58
C GLY A 95 6.99 1.75 -21.30
N GLY A 96 7.02 1.77 -22.64
CA GLY A 96 8.26 1.58 -23.40
C GLY A 96 9.22 2.77 -23.21
N PRO A 97 10.56 2.57 -23.15
CA PRO A 97 11.51 3.66 -23.03
C PRO A 97 11.28 4.64 -24.19
N GLY A 98 11.08 5.91 -23.84
CA GLY A 98 10.69 6.98 -24.74
C GLY A 98 11.38 6.86 -26.10
N ARG A 99 10.56 6.66 -27.14
CA ARG A 99 11.02 6.72 -28.53
C ARG A 99 11.74 8.05 -28.70
N SER A 100 13.06 7.97 -28.88
CA SER A 100 13.90 9.10 -29.24
C SER A 100 13.22 9.88 -30.35
N ARG A 101 13.01 11.16 -30.07
CA ARG A 101 12.58 12.19 -31.00
C ARG A 101 13.41 12.07 -32.29
N PRO A 102 12.81 11.79 -33.47
CA PRO A 102 13.55 11.92 -34.71
C PRO A 102 13.79 13.42 -34.93
N ASP A 103 15.06 13.81 -34.92
CA ASP A 103 15.48 15.14 -35.38
C ASP A 103 15.14 15.28 -36.86
N ASN A 104 14.45 16.38 -37.19
CA ASN A 104 14.44 16.96 -38.53
C ASN A 104 14.53 18.48 -38.40
#